data_AF-A0AAE3ZV30-F1
#
_entry.id   AF-A0AAE3ZV30-F1
#
_cell.length_a   1.000
_cell.length_b   1.000
_cell.length_c   1.000
_cell.angle_alpha   90.00
_cell.angle_beta   90.00
_cell.angle_gamma   90.00
#
_symmetry.space_group_name_H-M   'P 1'
#
loop_
_entity.id
_entity.type
_entity.pdbx_description
1 polymer ?
#
loop_
_entity_poly.entity_id
_entity_poly.type
_entity_poly.pdbx_seq_one_letter_code
_entity_poly.pdbx_strand_id
1 'polypeptide(L)'
;MVVRVVGEMDRDTAPEVEAAVDEVLGGARVESVVFDLGGVTFLDSAGIRVLLTCRELAERAGAGLVVERAHEVVRQVLTITDLMGVLRVAPAAES
;
A
#
# COMPACT_ATOMS: atom_id res chain seq x y z
N MET A 1 -7.01 -2.71 -10.02
CA MET A 1 -7.94 -2.84 -8.86
C MET A 1 -7.55 -1.83 -7.80
N VAL A 2 -8.49 -1.27 -7.04
CA VAL A 2 -8.19 -0.31 -5.96
C VAL A 2 -8.51 -0.93 -4.60
N VAL A 3 -7.55 -0.89 -3.67
CA VAL A 3 -7.69 -1.24 -2.25
C VAL A 3 -7.66 0.04 -1.46
N ARG A 4 -8.78 0.37 -0.80
CA ARG A 4 -8.89 1.57 0.05
C ARG A 4 -8.59 1.17 1.48
N VAL A 5 -7.62 1.84 2.10
CA VAL A 5 -7.28 1.63 3.51
C VAL A 5 -7.63 2.89 4.30
N VAL A 6 -8.26 2.71 5.45
CA VAL A 6 -8.73 3.80 6.31
C VAL A 6 -8.35 3.48 7.75
N GLY A 7 -7.95 4.49 8.52
CA GLY A 7 -7.51 4.34 9.90
C GLY A 7 -6.01 4.08 10.00
N GLU A 8 -5.63 3.06 10.75
CA GLU A 8 -4.23 2.77 11.09
C GLU A 8 -3.71 1.56 10.32
N MET A 9 -2.47 1.64 9.86
CA MET A 9 -1.75 0.50 9.29
C MET A 9 -0.67 0.05 10.27
N ASP A 10 -1.00 -0.97 11.05
CA ASP A 10 -0.19 -1.47 12.14
C ASP A 10 -0.20 -3.01 12.21
N ARG A 11 0.25 -3.57 13.33
CA ARG A 11 0.28 -5.02 13.55
C ARG A 11 -1.12 -5.65 13.51
N ASP A 12 -2.13 -4.96 14.01
CA ASP A 12 -3.48 -5.49 14.17
C ASP A 12 -4.24 -5.44 12.85
N THR A 13 -3.99 -4.43 12.01
CA THR A 13 -4.62 -4.29 10.69
C THR A 13 -3.85 -4.96 9.54
N ALA A 14 -2.56 -5.24 9.71
CA ALA A 14 -1.73 -5.86 8.67
C ALA A 14 -2.32 -7.17 8.09
N PRO A 15 -2.82 -8.14 8.88
CA PRO A 15 -3.36 -9.38 8.33
C PRO A 15 -4.57 -9.16 7.41
N GLU A 16 -5.41 -8.17 7.73
CA GLU A 16 -6.59 -7.83 6.93
C GLU A 16 -6.18 -7.23 5.58
N VAL A 17 -5.18 -6.35 5.58
CA VAL A 17 -4.64 -5.75 4.36
C VAL A 17 -4.02 -6.79 3.43
N GLU A 18 -3.23 -7.73 3.96
CA GLU A 18 -2.63 -8.82 3.15
C GLU A 18 -3.72 -9.69 2.53
N ALA A 19 -4.71 -10.11 3.32
CA ALA A 19 -5.81 -10.94 2.84
C ALA A 19 -6.61 -10.26 1.72
N ALA A 20 -6.88 -8.96 1.84
CA ALA A 20 -7.57 -8.19 0.81
C ALA A 20 -6.79 -8.14 -0.52
N VAL A 21 -5.47 -8.00 -0.47
CA VAL A 21 -4.62 -8.02 -1.68
C VAL A 21 -4.55 -9.41 -2.29
N ASP A 22 -4.40 -10.44 -1.47
CA ASP A 22 -4.38 -11.84 -1.93
C ASP A 22 -5.69 -12.21 -2.64
N GLU A 23 -6.84 -11.83 -2.07
CA GLU A 23 -8.16 -12.04 -2.69
C GLU A 23 -8.26 -11.34 -4.06
N VAL A 24 -7.80 -10.08 -4.14
CA VAL A 24 -7.80 -9.31 -5.39
C VAL A 24 -6.95 -9.97 -6.46
N LEU A 25 -5.78 -10.51 -6.09
CA LEU A 25 -4.86 -11.16 -7.03
C LEU A 25 -5.32 -12.57 -7.41
N GLY A 26 -6.05 -13.27 -6.54
CA GLY A 26 -6.56 -14.61 -6.76
C GLY A 26 -7.82 -14.68 -7.64
N GLY A 27 -8.60 -13.59 -7.75
CA GLY A 27 -9.87 -13.58 -8.46
C GLY A 27 -9.76 -13.52 -9.99
N ALA A 28 -9.08 -12.51 -10.52
CA ALA A 28 -8.96 -12.25 -11.96
C ALA A 28 -7.57 -11.73 -12.31
N ARG A 29 -7.19 -11.77 -13.59
CA ARG A 29 -5.92 -11.17 -14.02
C ARG A 29 -5.96 -9.65 -13.78
N VAL A 30 -5.16 -9.19 -12.83
CA VAL A 30 -5.00 -7.78 -12.48
C VAL A 30 -3.64 -7.30 -13.00
N GLU A 31 -3.62 -6.18 -13.72
CA GLU A 31 -2.35 -5.57 -14.18
C GLU A 31 -1.72 -4.67 -13.11
N SER A 32 -2.52 -4.09 -12.23
CA SER A 32 -2.07 -3.20 -11.16
C SER A 32 -3.03 -3.15 -9.98
N VAL A 33 -2.48 -3.15 -8.77
CA VAL A 33 -3.16 -2.90 -7.50
C VAL A 33 -2.82 -1.48 -7.05
N VAL A 34 -3.84 -0.67 -6.80
CA VAL A 34 -3.70 0.70 -6.31
C VAL A 34 -4.13 0.75 -4.85
N PHE A 35 -3.21 1.11 -3.98
CA PHE A 35 -3.48 1.43 -2.58
C PHE A 35 -3.88 2.90 -2.45
N ASP A 36 -5.16 3.17 -2.19
CA ASP A 36 -5.62 4.50 -1.79
C ASP A 36 -5.45 4.63 -0.28
N LEU A 37 -4.39 5.34 0.14
CA LEU A 37 -4.05 5.60 1.54
C LEU A 37 -4.59 6.95 2.04
N GLY A 38 -5.55 7.56 1.34
CA GLY A 38 -6.14 8.84 1.73
C GLY A 38 -6.93 8.79 3.05
N GLY A 39 -7.29 7.60 3.54
CA GLY A 39 -7.88 7.44 4.86
C GLY A 39 -6.89 7.05 5.95
N VAL A 40 -5.61 6.83 5.62
CA VAL A 40 -4.62 6.32 6.57
C VAL A 40 -4.02 7.45 7.39
N THR A 41 -4.16 7.36 8.71
CA THR A 41 -3.70 8.37 9.66
C THR A 41 -2.40 7.98 10.36
N PHE A 42 -2.04 6.70 10.34
CA PHE A 42 -0.86 6.18 11.01
C PHE A 42 -0.26 4.97 10.26
N LEU A 43 1.07 4.89 10.24
CA LEU A 43 1.83 3.79 9.62
C LEU A 43 3.04 3.46 10.51
N ASP A 44 3.11 2.23 11.03
CA ASP A 44 4.24 1.76 11.83
C ASP A 44 5.14 0.77 11.06
N SER A 45 6.06 0.10 11.77
CA SER A 45 6.93 -0.92 11.18
C SER A 45 6.19 -2.15 10.63
N ALA A 46 5.06 -2.54 11.22
CA ALA A 46 4.25 -3.65 10.75
C ALA A 46 3.46 -3.23 9.51
N GLY A 47 2.90 -2.03 9.48
CA GLY A 47 2.27 -1.46 8.29
C GLY A 47 3.25 -1.27 7.13
N ILE A 48 4.49 -0.84 7.40
CA ILE A 48 5.55 -0.82 6.37
C ILE A 48 5.78 -2.21 5.79
N ARG A 49 5.94 -3.21 6.67
CA ARG A 49 6.17 -4.59 6.22
C ARG A 49 5.00 -5.09 5.37
N VAL A 50 3.76 -4.76 5.73
CA VAL A 50 2.58 -5.16 4.97
C VAL A 50 2.60 -4.61 3.54
N LEU A 51 2.98 -3.33 3.37
CA LEU A 51 3.07 -2.71 2.04
C LEU A 51 4.12 -3.39 1.17
N LEU A 52 5.26 -3.77 1.76
CA LEU A 52 6.32 -4.51 1.08
C LEU A 52 5.87 -5.92 0.69
N THR A 53 5.23 -6.65 1.62
CA THR A 53 4.65 -7.96 1.35
C THR A 53 3.64 -7.89 0.20
N CYS A 54 2.73 -6.91 0.22
CA CYS A 54 1.72 -6.73 -0.82
C CYS A 54 2.36 -6.42 -2.19
N ARG A 55 3.46 -5.65 -2.21
CA ARG A 55 4.21 -5.39 -3.45
C ARG A 55 4.77 -6.70 -4.00
N GLU A 56 5.41 -7.52 -3.15
CA GLU A 56 5.96 -8.82 -3.58
C GLU A 56 4.87 -9.77 -4.10
N LEU A 57 3.70 -9.80 -3.45
CA LEU A 57 2.54 -10.59 -3.91
C LEU A 57 2.07 -10.13 -5.29
N ALA A 58 1.91 -8.81 -5.49
CA ALA A 58 1.54 -8.25 -6.78
C ALA A 58 2.58 -8.59 -7.87
N GLU A 59 3.87 -8.43 -7.58
CA GLU A 59 4.95 -8.76 -8.52
C GLU A 59 4.95 -10.24 -8.92
N ARG A 60 4.75 -11.15 -7.96
CA ARG A 60 4.63 -12.60 -8.22
C ARG A 60 3.43 -12.94 -9.10
N ALA A 61 2.34 -12.18 -8.97
CA ALA A 61 1.16 -12.30 -9.83
C ALA A 61 1.31 -11.62 -11.20
N GLY A 62 2.45 -10.97 -11.48
CA GLY A 62 2.68 -10.20 -12.70
C GLY A 62 1.94 -8.86 -12.75
N ALA A 63 1.54 -8.34 -11.58
CA ALA A 63 0.87 -7.07 -11.40
C ALA A 63 1.82 -6.01 -10.80
N GLY A 64 1.56 -4.74 -11.08
CA GLY A 64 2.19 -3.63 -10.36
C GLY A 64 1.48 -3.33 -9.03
N LEU A 65 2.16 -2.60 -8.15
CA LEU A 65 1.56 -1.96 -6.98
C LEU A 65 1.86 -0.46 -6.99
N VAL A 66 0.82 0.36 -6.81
CA VAL A 66 0.93 1.83 -6.76
C VAL A 66 0.28 2.33 -5.47
N VAL A 67 0.93 3.26 -4.78
CA VAL A 67 0.38 3.97 -3.62
C VAL A 67 -0.11 5.34 -4.06
N GLU A 68 -1.37 5.65 -3.78
CA GLU A 68 -2.01 6.92 -4.08
C GLU A 68 -2.56 7.58 -2.82
N ARG A 69 -2.71 8.91 -2.88
CA ARG A 69 -3.37 9.74 -1.86
C ARG A 69 -2.83 9.60 -0.43
N ALA A 70 -1.64 9.05 -0.23
CA ALA A 70 -0.99 9.03 1.08
C ALA A 70 -0.82 10.45 1.62
N HIS A 71 -1.34 10.70 2.83
CA HIS A 71 -1.18 11.98 3.52
C HIS A 71 0.25 12.21 4.00
N GLU A 72 0.56 13.46 4.39
CA GLU A 72 1.92 13.91 4.74
C GLU A 72 2.61 13.02 5.78
N VAL A 73 1.90 12.63 6.84
CA VAL A 73 2.44 11.73 7.89
C VAL A 73 2.92 10.41 7.30
N VAL A 74 2.09 9.76 6.47
CA VAL A 74 2.43 8.49 5.82
C VAL A 74 3.60 8.70 4.83
N ARG A 75 3.56 9.77 4.04
CA ARG A 75 4.65 10.09 3.10
C ARG A 75 5.98 10.35 3.81
N GLN A 76 5.95 11.02 4.95
CA GLN A 76 7.14 11.29 5.76
C GLN A 76 7.72 9.98 6.29
N VAL A 77 6.89 9.07 6.79
CA VAL A 77 7.33 7.72 7.18
C VAL A 77 8.00 7.02 6.00
N LEU A 78 7.34 6.95 4.84
CA LEU A 78 7.91 6.33 3.64
C LEU A 78 9.22 6.97 3.19
N THR A 79 9.36 8.29 3.38
CA THR A 79 10.59 9.03 3.03
C THR A 79 11.73 8.71 4.00
N ILE A 80 11.46 8.74 5.31
CA ILE A 80 12.46 8.46 6.35
C ILE A 80 12.97 7.02 6.24
N THR A 81 12.10 6.09 5.83
CA THR A 81 12.44 4.68 5.66
C THR A 81 12.94 4.34 4.24
N ASP A 82 13.19 5.35 3.40
CA ASP A 82 13.69 5.20 2.02
C ASP A 82 12.82 4.31 1.11
N LEU A 83 11.51 4.26 1.39
CA LEU A 83 10.55 3.45 0.64
C LEU A 83 10.00 4.17 -0.59
N MET A 84 10.24 5.48 -0.73
CA MET A 84 9.82 6.24 -1.91
C MET A 84 10.49 5.75 -3.21
N GLY A 85 11.66 5.11 -3.12
CA GLY A 85 12.34 4.45 -4.25
C GLY A 85 11.96 2.98 -4.44
N VAL A 86 11.35 2.35 -3.44
CA VAL A 86 10.95 0.93 -3.44
C VAL A 86 9.49 0.77 -3.88
N LEU A 87 8.62 1.65 -3.39
CA LEU A 87 7.21 1.70 -3.72
C LEU A 87 6.98 2.76 -4.80
N ARG A 88 6.11 2.46 -5.77
CA ARG A 88 5.63 3.46 -6.71
C ARG A 88 4.59 4.33 -6.01
N VAL A 89 5.02 5.45 -5.46
CA VAL A 89 4.13 6.43 -4.80
C VAL A 89 3.77 7.52 -5.79
N ALA A 90 2.47 7.74 -6.03
CA ALA A 90 1.99 8.84 -6.84
C ALA A 90 2.39 10.19 -6.24
N PRO A 91 2.59 11.22 -7.08
CA PRO A 91 2.77 12.57 -6.59
C PRO A 91 1.58 12.96 -5.69
N ALA A 92 1.83 13.79 -4.69
CA ALA A 92 0.73 14.41 -3.96
C ALA A 92 -0.13 15.16 -4.97
N ALA A 93 -1.45 15.00 -4.91
CA ALA A 93 -2.33 15.78 -5.77
C ALA A 93 -2.08 17.27 -5.48
N GLU A 94 -1.59 17.99 -6.47
CA GLU A 94 -1.52 19.46 -6.43
C GLU A 94 -2.96 19.96 -6.31
N SER A 95 -3.24 20.71 -5.24
CA SER A 95 -4.58 21.25 -4.97
C SER A 95 -4.97 22.34 -5.95
#